data_AF-A0A7Y3W4Z2-F1
#
_entry.id   AF-A0A7Y3W4Z2-F1
#
_cell.length_a   1.000
_cell.length_b   1.000
_cell.length_c   1.000
_cell.angle_alpha   90.00
_cell.angle_beta   90.00
_cell.angle_gamma   90.00
#
_symmetry.space_group_name_H-M   'P 1'
#
loop_
_entity.id
_entity.type
_entity.pdbx_description
1 polymer ?
#
loop_
_entity_poly.entity_id
_entity_poly.type
_entity_poly.pdbx_seq_one_letter_code
_entity_poly.pdbx_strand_id
1 'polypeptide(L)'
;MDISNRGLNLIKEFEGLELEAYQDIVGVWTIGYGHTSMAGPPEVKPGMEITEAEASEILRRDLGQYENGVERAVKVEITQNMFDALVSLTYNIGVNAMKGSTFIKRINNRDYEGAAEAMKWWNKAGGRVVAGLKRRREAEAALFLEGYSPEDTDILDDQRGAPIEENSPRRGNLGESRTVGGATAAGGAGAVAAGSVFLDNRNDANEESGSEDTAGGETPGDGDASAGDGGTSTDDGDPPNCQEPLEEGEELTDTELAECELAEEETPEVVDVPETETPAEPVSTIEKAEEVFVSAVGSDEALDAIVIAAGVIAIIAAIYIVIARVDDWRNHKR
;
A
#
# COMPACT_ATOMS: atom_id res chain seq x y z
N MET A 1 3.49 -10.03 -1.36
CA MET A 1 4.53 -9.28 -0.66
C MET A 1 3.80 -8.18 0.05
N ASP A 2 4.02 -8.07 1.35
CA ASP A 2 3.31 -7.13 2.20
C ASP A 2 4.35 -6.13 2.74
N ILE A 3 3.94 -4.91 3.06
CA ILE A 3 4.87 -3.87 3.47
C ILE A 3 5.52 -4.20 4.83
N SER A 4 6.85 -4.10 4.89
CA SER A 4 7.57 -4.31 6.14
C SER A 4 7.36 -3.12 7.09
N ASN A 5 7.70 -3.30 8.37
CA ASN A 5 7.72 -2.21 9.35
C ASN A 5 8.62 -1.04 8.90
N ARG A 6 9.64 -1.32 8.08
CA ARG A 6 10.54 -0.31 7.54
C ARG A 6 9.87 0.55 6.49
N GLY A 7 9.20 -0.07 5.52
CA GLY A 7 8.39 0.64 4.52
C GLY A 7 7.28 1.45 5.17
N LEU A 8 6.59 0.87 6.16
CA LEU A 8 5.54 1.55 6.91
C LEU A 8 6.07 2.81 7.61
N ASN A 9 7.19 2.70 8.34
CA ASN A 9 7.79 3.83 9.05
C ASN A 9 8.27 4.93 8.08
N LEU A 10 8.78 4.58 6.91
CA LEU A 10 9.13 5.55 5.87
C LEU A 10 7.90 6.34 5.39
N ILE A 11 6.74 5.69 5.25
CA ILE A 11 5.49 6.36 4.87
C ILE A 11 5.04 7.30 5.99
N LYS A 12 5.02 6.81 7.25
CA LYS A 12 4.66 7.60 8.43
C LYS A 12 5.48 8.90 8.55
N GLU A 13 6.79 8.86 8.27
CA GLU A 13 7.68 10.02 8.31
C GLU A 13 7.25 11.14 7.32
N PHE A 14 6.63 10.78 6.20
CA PHE A 14 6.26 11.73 5.15
C PHE A 14 4.79 12.15 5.09
N GLU A 15 3.86 11.35 5.61
CA GLU A 15 2.43 11.74 5.65
C GLU A 15 2.11 12.62 6.88
N GLY A 16 2.77 12.39 8.02
CA GLY A 16 2.37 12.97 9.30
C GLY A 16 1.20 12.22 9.95
N LEU A 17 0.94 12.51 11.23
CA LEU A 17 -0.07 11.83 12.04
C LEU A 17 -1.02 12.85 12.65
N GLU A 18 -2.31 12.76 12.32
CA GLU A 18 -3.38 13.55 12.94
C GLU A 18 -4.36 12.59 13.63
N LEU A 19 -4.45 12.64 14.96
CA LEU A 19 -5.27 11.70 15.74
C LEU A 19 -6.75 12.11 15.80
N GLU A 20 -7.05 13.39 15.56
CA GLU A 20 -8.39 13.95 15.47
C GLU A 20 -8.79 14.11 13.99
N ALA A 21 -10.04 13.81 13.64
CA ALA A 21 -10.55 14.01 12.29
C ALA A 21 -10.61 15.50 11.94
N TYR A 22 -9.96 15.87 10.84
CA TYR A 22 -9.91 17.24 10.33
C TYR A 22 -10.44 17.32 8.89
N GLN A 23 -10.82 18.52 8.43
CA GLN A 23 -11.11 18.76 7.02
C GLN A 23 -9.87 19.27 6.30
N ASP A 24 -9.53 18.64 5.18
CA ASP A 24 -8.45 19.12 4.32
C ASP A 24 -8.81 20.42 3.58
N ILE A 25 -7.89 20.93 2.75
CA ILE A 25 -8.09 22.17 1.98
C ILE A 25 -9.21 22.10 0.92
N VAL A 26 -9.78 20.92 0.65
CA VAL A 26 -10.94 20.73 -0.24
C VAL A 26 -12.20 20.28 0.52
N GLY A 27 -12.16 20.25 1.86
CA GLY A 27 -13.30 19.96 2.73
C GLY A 27 -13.52 18.47 3.05
N VAL A 28 -12.58 17.60 2.68
CA VAL A 28 -12.69 16.15 2.90
C VAL A 28 -12.22 15.79 4.32
N TRP A 29 -13.06 15.05 5.04
CA TRP A 29 -12.72 14.50 6.36
C TRP A 29 -11.59 13.48 6.25
N THR A 30 -10.51 13.75 6.97
CA THR A 30 -9.24 13.03 6.94
C THR A 30 -8.78 12.73 8.37
N ILE A 31 -8.16 11.58 8.61
CA ILE A 31 -7.63 11.17 9.93
C ILE A 31 -6.40 10.28 9.78
N GLY A 32 -5.61 10.15 10.85
CA GLY A 32 -4.42 9.29 10.91
C GLY A 32 -3.34 9.73 9.93
N TYR A 33 -2.82 8.77 9.17
CA TYR A 33 -1.84 9.00 8.10
C TYR A 33 -2.55 9.25 6.76
N GLY A 34 -3.40 10.29 6.68
CA GLY A 34 -4.09 10.66 5.44
C GLY A 34 -5.27 9.77 5.01
N HIS A 35 -5.86 9.01 5.93
CA HIS A 35 -7.02 8.16 5.65
C HIS A 35 -8.29 9.00 5.44
N THR A 36 -9.11 8.62 4.46
CA THR A 36 -10.42 9.22 4.18
C THR A 36 -11.46 8.12 3.94
N SER A 37 -12.75 8.40 4.15
CA SER A 37 -13.85 7.45 3.91
C SER A 37 -13.93 6.91 2.47
N MET A 38 -13.21 7.53 1.52
CA MET A 38 -13.09 7.05 0.14
C MET A 38 -12.10 5.87 -0.01
N ALA A 39 -11.16 5.71 0.93
CA ALA A 39 -10.23 4.58 0.97
C ALA A 39 -10.91 3.28 1.46
N GLY A 40 -12.01 3.41 2.21
CA GLY A 40 -12.78 2.30 2.76
C GLY A 40 -13.37 2.65 4.13
N PRO A 41 -13.75 1.65 4.95
CA PRO A 41 -13.92 1.87 6.38
C PRO A 41 -12.58 2.25 7.04
N PRO A 42 -12.55 2.80 8.28
CA PRO A 42 -13.70 3.39 8.95
C PRO A 42 -14.21 4.63 8.19
N GLU A 43 -15.49 4.94 8.35
CA GLU A 43 -16.04 6.19 7.82
C GLU A 43 -15.60 7.33 8.73
N VAL A 44 -14.70 8.20 8.24
CA VAL A 44 -14.20 9.38 8.97
C VAL A 44 -15.33 10.39 9.15
N LYS A 45 -15.50 10.86 10.40
CA LYS A 45 -16.59 11.74 10.84
C LYS A 45 -16.07 12.91 11.68
N PRO A 46 -16.80 14.05 11.72
CA PRO A 46 -16.46 15.15 12.62
C PRO A 46 -16.38 14.66 14.07
N GLY A 47 -15.33 15.03 14.79
CA GLY A 47 -15.11 14.63 16.19
C GLY A 47 -14.76 13.15 16.39
N MET A 48 -14.34 12.45 15.33
CA MET A 48 -13.72 11.13 15.45
C MET A 48 -12.27 11.28 15.92
N GLU A 49 -11.90 10.51 16.95
CA GLU A 49 -10.54 10.41 17.49
C GLU A 49 -10.05 8.97 17.37
N ILE A 50 -8.75 8.77 17.18
CA ILE A 50 -8.09 7.45 17.14
C ILE A 50 -6.74 7.48 17.87
N THR A 51 -6.26 6.31 18.28
CA THR A 51 -4.89 6.12 18.77
C THR A 51 -3.87 6.00 17.63
N GLU A 52 -2.57 6.16 17.90
CA GLU A 52 -1.52 5.88 16.91
C GLU A 52 -1.54 4.42 16.43
N ALA A 53 -1.92 3.48 17.31
CA ALA A 53 -2.06 2.07 16.95
C ALA A 53 -3.14 1.88 15.87
N GLU A 54 -4.35 2.41 16.10
CA GLU A 54 -5.44 2.38 15.13
C GLU A 54 -5.09 3.12 13.83
N ALA A 55 -4.44 4.29 13.92
CA ALA A 55 -3.94 5.01 12.75
C ALA A 55 -2.96 4.15 11.91
N SER A 56 -2.13 3.36 12.58
CA SER A 56 -1.17 2.44 11.94
C SER A 56 -1.86 1.24 11.27
N GLU A 57 -2.91 0.70 11.89
CA GLU A 57 -3.72 -0.39 11.33
C GLU A 57 -4.54 0.07 10.12
N ILE A 58 -5.16 1.25 10.22
CA ILE A 58 -5.85 1.93 9.12
C ILE A 58 -4.89 2.11 7.94
N LEU A 59 -3.69 2.66 8.19
CA LEU A 59 -2.66 2.83 7.15
C LEU A 59 -2.28 1.50 6.50
N ARG A 60 -2.04 0.42 7.27
CA ARG A 60 -1.73 -0.90 6.71
C ARG A 60 -2.83 -1.42 5.78
N ARG A 61 -4.09 -1.31 6.18
CA ARG A 61 -5.22 -1.76 5.34
C ARG A 61 -5.34 -0.93 4.06
N ASP A 62 -5.17 0.39 4.18
CA ASP A 62 -5.21 1.31 3.05
C ASP A 62 -4.08 1.04 2.03
N LEU A 63 -2.91 0.62 2.52
CA LEU A 63 -1.75 0.26 1.70
C LEU A 63 -2.00 -0.97 0.80
N GLY A 64 -2.94 -1.85 1.17
CA GLY A 64 -3.29 -3.05 0.41
C GLY A 64 -3.58 -2.82 -1.08
N GLN A 65 -4.23 -1.72 -1.45
CA GLN A 65 -4.49 -1.40 -2.87
C GLN A 65 -3.21 -1.02 -3.65
N TYR A 66 -2.22 -0.46 -2.96
CA TYR A 66 -0.95 0.00 -3.51
C TYR A 66 0.05 -1.13 -3.60
N GLU A 67 0.11 -2.01 -2.59
CA GLU A 67 0.82 -3.30 -2.60
C GLU A 67 0.38 -4.13 -3.83
N ASN A 68 -0.92 -4.42 -3.93
CA ASN A 68 -1.52 -5.05 -5.11
C ASN A 68 -1.23 -4.28 -6.41
N GLY A 69 -1.07 -2.96 -6.34
CA GLY A 69 -0.66 -2.11 -7.45
C GLY A 69 0.74 -2.46 -7.96
N VAL A 70 1.71 -2.49 -7.03
CA VAL A 70 3.13 -2.81 -7.28
C VAL A 70 3.29 -4.25 -7.76
N GLU A 71 2.67 -5.23 -7.09
CA GLU A 71 2.76 -6.65 -7.45
C GLU A 71 2.34 -6.95 -8.89
N ARG A 72 1.28 -6.28 -9.39
CA ARG A 72 0.82 -6.45 -10.78
C ARG A 72 1.66 -5.69 -11.80
N ALA A 73 2.45 -4.71 -11.36
CA ALA A 73 3.26 -3.85 -12.24
C ALA A 73 4.69 -4.37 -12.40
N VAL A 74 5.24 -4.99 -11.35
CA VAL A 74 6.57 -5.60 -11.33
C VAL A 74 6.49 -7.05 -11.84
N LYS A 75 7.43 -7.43 -12.70
CA LYS A 75 7.48 -8.72 -13.42
C LYS A 75 8.78 -9.51 -13.19
N VAL A 76 9.61 -9.00 -12.31
CA VAL A 76 10.90 -9.59 -11.90
C VAL A 76 10.90 -9.73 -10.38
N GLU A 77 11.73 -10.63 -9.87
CA GLU A 77 11.96 -10.73 -8.43
C GLU A 77 12.68 -9.46 -7.95
N ILE A 78 12.21 -8.92 -6.83
CA ILE A 78 12.73 -7.72 -6.17
C ILE A 78 12.91 -7.99 -4.67
N THR A 79 13.75 -7.22 -4.00
CA THR A 79 13.93 -7.34 -2.55
C THR A 79 12.77 -6.71 -1.78
N GLN A 80 12.63 -7.04 -0.49
CA GLN A 80 11.63 -6.39 0.38
C GLN A 80 11.83 -4.87 0.45
N ASN A 81 13.09 -4.39 0.53
CA ASN A 81 13.40 -2.95 0.52
C ASN A 81 12.95 -2.27 -0.79
N MET A 82 13.14 -2.94 -1.94
CA MET A 82 12.62 -2.45 -3.22
C MET A 82 11.09 -2.39 -3.23
N PHE A 83 10.41 -3.42 -2.73
CA PHE A 83 8.95 -3.45 -2.63
C PHE A 83 8.41 -2.33 -1.73
N ASP A 84 8.95 -2.21 -0.51
CA ASP A 84 8.61 -1.18 0.47
C ASP A 84 8.72 0.24 -0.12
N ALA A 85 9.83 0.53 -0.81
CA ALA A 85 10.06 1.82 -1.45
C ALA A 85 9.09 2.10 -2.61
N LEU A 86 8.72 1.07 -3.38
CA LEU A 86 7.73 1.19 -4.45
C LEU A 86 6.33 1.43 -3.90
N VAL A 87 5.95 0.76 -2.81
CA VAL A 87 4.65 0.99 -2.15
C VAL A 87 4.58 2.41 -1.60
N SER A 88 5.62 2.90 -0.92
CA SER A 88 5.69 4.29 -0.41
C SER A 88 5.57 5.35 -1.51
N LEU A 89 6.27 5.17 -2.62
CA LEU A 89 6.14 6.03 -3.80
C LEU A 89 4.73 5.97 -4.40
N THR A 90 4.19 4.76 -4.55
CA THR A 90 2.89 4.50 -5.20
C THR A 90 1.72 5.00 -4.37
N TYR A 91 1.82 4.97 -3.04
CA TYR A 91 0.88 5.62 -2.11
C TYR A 91 0.76 7.11 -2.44
N ASN A 92 1.89 7.80 -2.58
CA ASN A 92 1.92 9.25 -2.83
C ASN A 92 1.53 9.68 -4.25
N ILE A 93 1.87 8.91 -5.29
CA ILE A 93 1.58 9.29 -6.70
C ILE A 93 0.32 8.61 -7.27
N GLY A 94 -0.21 7.61 -6.58
CA GLY A 94 -1.31 6.77 -7.03
C GLY A 94 -0.90 5.66 -8.01
N VAL A 95 -1.58 4.51 -7.90
CA VAL A 95 -1.36 3.31 -8.72
C VAL A 95 -1.39 3.59 -10.23
N ASN A 96 -2.24 4.52 -10.70
CA ASN A 96 -2.34 4.84 -12.12
C ASN A 96 -1.13 5.59 -12.68
N ALA A 97 -0.50 6.46 -11.89
CA ALA A 97 0.73 7.15 -12.28
C ALA A 97 1.94 6.18 -12.28
N MET A 98 2.01 5.30 -11.29
CA MET A 98 3.04 4.26 -11.18
C MET A 98 3.04 3.31 -12.39
N LYS A 99 1.86 2.79 -12.82
CA LYS A 99 1.74 1.77 -13.89
C LYS A 99 2.46 2.11 -15.21
N GLY A 100 2.43 3.39 -15.62
CA GLY A 100 3.03 3.85 -16.88
C GLY A 100 4.48 4.37 -16.75
N SER A 101 4.99 4.44 -15.52
CA SER A 101 6.21 5.18 -15.17
C SER A 101 7.49 4.60 -15.79
N THR A 102 8.53 5.43 -15.87
CA THR A 102 9.87 4.99 -16.29
C THR A 102 10.51 4.06 -15.26
N PHE A 103 10.25 4.23 -13.96
CA PHE A 103 10.84 3.35 -12.95
C PHE A 103 10.31 1.91 -13.07
N ILE A 104 9.00 1.70 -13.23
CA ILE A 104 8.44 0.35 -13.48
C ILE A 104 9.02 -0.29 -14.76
N LYS A 105 9.23 0.50 -15.82
CA LYS A 105 9.87 0.02 -17.06
C LYS A 105 11.32 -0.41 -16.84
N ARG A 106 12.09 0.37 -16.08
CA ARG A 106 13.50 0.07 -15.75
C ARG A 106 13.61 -1.16 -14.84
N ILE A 107 12.79 -1.26 -13.79
CA ILE A 107 12.70 -2.44 -12.89
C ILE A 107 12.43 -3.72 -13.68
N ASN A 108 11.43 -3.69 -14.57
CA ASN A 108 11.07 -4.86 -15.39
C ASN A 108 12.16 -5.25 -16.41
N ASN A 109 13.13 -4.37 -16.66
CA ASN A 109 14.32 -4.64 -17.46
C ASN A 109 15.57 -4.93 -16.59
N ARG A 110 15.41 -5.09 -15.26
CA ARG A 110 16.48 -5.26 -14.25
C ARG A 110 17.47 -4.08 -14.13
N ASP A 111 17.11 -2.93 -14.66
CA ASP A 111 17.84 -1.65 -14.48
C ASP A 111 17.43 -1.02 -13.14
N TYR A 112 17.96 -1.54 -12.04
CA TYR A 112 17.60 -1.12 -10.68
C TYR A 112 18.18 0.25 -10.30
N GLU A 113 19.42 0.55 -10.70
CA GLU A 113 20.04 1.87 -10.47
C GLU A 113 19.29 2.97 -11.25
N GLY A 114 18.99 2.72 -12.53
CA GLY A 114 18.17 3.61 -13.32
C GLY A 114 16.74 3.71 -12.79
N ALA A 115 16.16 2.64 -12.24
CA ALA A 115 14.85 2.72 -11.60
C ALA A 115 14.87 3.72 -10.43
N ALA A 116 15.85 3.61 -9.54
CA ALA A 116 16.04 4.53 -8.42
C ALA A 116 16.31 5.97 -8.86
N GLU A 117 17.02 6.18 -9.98
CA GLU A 117 17.13 7.50 -10.61
C GLU A 117 15.77 8.02 -11.09
N ALA A 118 14.98 7.19 -11.78
CA ALA A 118 13.68 7.55 -12.32
C ALA A 118 12.61 7.81 -11.24
N MET A 119 12.74 7.18 -10.06
CA MET A 119 11.92 7.51 -8.88
C MET A 119 12.15 8.96 -8.44
N LYS A 120 13.40 9.46 -8.46
CA LYS A 120 13.76 10.83 -8.08
C LYS A 120 13.14 11.92 -8.96
N TRP A 121 12.63 11.57 -10.15
CA TRP A 121 11.95 12.52 -11.04
C TRP A 121 10.52 12.87 -10.60
N TRP A 122 9.91 12.07 -9.73
CA TRP A 122 8.55 12.28 -9.18
C TRP A 122 8.54 13.31 -8.02
N ASN A 123 9.18 14.45 -8.27
CA ASN A 123 9.47 15.50 -7.28
C ASN A 123 8.74 16.83 -7.54
N LYS A 124 7.72 16.83 -8.42
CA LYS A 124 7.03 18.05 -8.88
C LYS A 124 5.56 18.07 -8.49
N ALA A 125 5.07 19.25 -8.11
CA ALA A 125 3.64 19.59 -8.02
C ALA A 125 3.41 20.94 -8.72
N GLY A 126 2.26 21.11 -9.40
CA GLY A 126 1.98 22.33 -10.18
C GLY A 126 3.06 22.65 -11.23
N GLY A 127 3.72 21.63 -11.79
CA GLY A 127 4.84 21.76 -12.73
C GLY A 127 6.19 22.18 -12.13
N ARG A 128 6.26 22.47 -10.82
CA ARG A 128 7.47 22.97 -10.12
C ARG A 128 8.03 21.91 -9.19
N VAL A 129 9.36 21.85 -9.04
CA VAL A 129 10.02 20.97 -8.07
C VAL A 129 9.67 21.41 -6.64
N VAL A 130 9.23 20.48 -5.81
CA VAL A 130 8.89 20.69 -4.40
C VAL A 130 9.97 20.06 -3.53
N ALA A 131 10.52 20.84 -2.58
CA ALA A 131 11.61 20.38 -1.73
C ALA A 131 11.25 19.15 -0.87
N GLY A 132 10.02 19.10 -0.34
CA GLY A 132 9.50 17.95 0.41
C GLY A 132 9.44 16.68 -0.45
N LEU A 133 8.83 16.76 -1.64
CA LEU A 133 8.79 15.62 -2.57
C LEU A 133 10.19 15.20 -3.00
N LYS A 134 11.11 16.13 -3.28
CA LYS A 134 12.51 15.79 -3.60
C LYS A 134 13.14 14.95 -2.48
N ARG A 135 13.05 15.39 -1.22
CA ARG A 135 13.60 14.66 -0.07
C ARG A 135 12.96 13.27 0.07
N ARG A 136 11.64 13.18 -0.10
CA ARG A 136 10.90 11.91 -0.06
C ARG A 136 11.37 10.94 -1.13
N ARG A 137 11.49 11.36 -2.39
CA ARG A 137 12.00 10.52 -3.48
C ARG A 137 13.46 10.11 -3.27
N GLU A 138 14.28 10.97 -2.63
CA GLU A 138 15.66 10.63 -2.28
C GLU A 138 15.72 9.52 -1.21
N ALA A 139 14.87 9.57 -0.18
CA ALA A 139 14.77 8.55 0.85
C ALA A 139 14.19 7.22 0.32
N GLU A 140 13.11 7.26 -0.46
CA GLU A 140 12.54 6.09 -1.13
C GLU A 140 13.56 5.42 -2.07
N ALA A 141 14.30 6.19 -2.87
CA ALA A 141 15.32 5.64 -3.75
C ALA A 141 16.56 5.12 -3.01
N ALA A 142 16.85 5.65 -1.81
CA ALA A 142 17.90 5.11 -0.94
C ALA A 142 17.48 3.75 -0.37
N LEU A 143 16.25 3.65 0.16
CA LEU A 143 15.69 2.37 0.61
C LEU A 143 15.66 1.34 -0.54
N PHE A 144 15.21 1.75 -1.74
CA PHE A 144 15.13 0.86 -2.91
C PHE A 144 16.47 0.19 -3.26
N LEU A 145 17.59 0.91 -3.15
CA LEU A 145 18.93 0.40 -3.44
C LEU A 145 19.61 -0.23 -2.21
N GLU A 146 18.95 -0.31 -1.06
CA GLU A 146 19.60 -0.77 0.15
C GLU A 146 19.73 -2.30 0.20
N GLY A 147 20.96 -2.78 0.34
CA GLY A 147 21.30 -4.20 0.20
C GLY A 147 21.34 -4.67 -1.26
N TYR A 148 21.21 -3.77 -2.23
CA TYR A 148 21.44 -4.07 -3.64
C TYR A 148 22.93 -3.86 -3.98
N SER A 149 23.58 -4.91 -4.47
CA SER A 149 24.87 -4.83 -5.16
C SER A 149 24.66 -5.23 -6.62
N PRO A 150 25.16 -4.47 -7.60
CA PRO A 150 25.17 -4.91 -9.00
C PRO A 150 25.91 -6.26 -9.18
N GLU A 151 27.00 -6.46 -8.43
CA GLU A 151 27.88 -7.63 -8.53
C GLU A 151 27.18 -8.95 -8.14
N ASP A 152 26.18 -8.90 -7.25
CA ASP A 152 25.43 -10.09 -6.81
C ASP A 152 24.40 -10.56 -7.86
N THR A 153 24.06 -9.73 -8.86
CA THR A 153 23.00 -10.06 -9.83
C THR A 153 23.45 -10.94 -11.00
N ASP A 154 24.74 -10.97 -11.32
CA ASP A 154 25.29 -11.82 -12.40
C ASP A 154 25.22 -13.33 -12.06
N ILE A 155 25.21 -13.69 -10.78
CA ILE A 155 25.20 -15.10 -10.32
C ILE A 155 23.88 -15.82 -10.66
N LEU A 156 22.78 -15.07 -10.84
CA LEU A 156 21.46 -15.63 -11.15
C LEU A 156 21.18 -15.80 -12.65
N ASP A 157 22.04 -15.31 -13.54
CA ASP A 157 21.85 -15.46 -15.00
C ASP A 157 22.73 -16.57 -15.61
N ASP A 158 23.89 -16.88 -15.01
CA ASP A 158 24.79 -17.96 -15.45
C ASP A 158 24.13 -19.37 -15.36
N GLN A 159 23.25 -19.57 -14.37
CA GLN A 159 22.45 -20.81 -14.22
C GLN A 159 21.41 -21.06 -15.33
N ARG A 160 21.29 -20.16 -16.32
CA ARG A 160 20.43 -20.33 -17.51
C ARG A 160 21.21 -20.57 -18.81
N GLY A 161 22.54 -20.62 -18.74
CA GLY A 161 23.36 -21.17 -19.82
C GLY A 161 23.15 -22.68 -19.94
N ALA A 162 22.53 -23.15 -21.02
CA ALA A 162 22.70 -24.54 -21.43
C ALA A 162 24.22 -24.80 -21.59
N PRO A 163 24.76 -25.95 -21.15
CA PRO A 163 26.18 -26.19 -21.20
C PRO A 163 26.68 -26.05 -22.63
N ILE A 164 27.55 -25.06 -22.87
CA ILE A 164 28.28 -24.96 -24.12
C ILE A 164 29.21 -26.17 -24.14
N GLU A 165 28.85 -27.19 -24.92
CA GLU A 165 29.70 -28.36 -25.10
C GLU A 165 30.99 -27.90 -25.81
N GLU A 166 32.05 -27.67 -25.03
CA GLU A 166 33.34 -27.17 -25.49
C GLU A 166 34.13 -28.28 -26.20
N ASN A 167 33.57 -28.81 -27.29
CA ASN A 167 34.23 -29.78 -28.14
C ASN A 167 33.86 -29.64 -29.63
N SER A 168 33.73 -28.40 -30.10
CA SER A 168 33.80 -28.07 -31.54
C SER A 168 35.24 -27.75 -31.93
N PRO A 169 35.92 -28.58 -32.76
CA PRO A 169 37.30 -28.30 -33.16
C PRO A 169 37.42 -26.99 -33.94
N ARG A 170 38.28 -26.08 -33.48
CA ARG A 170 38.59 -24.83 -34.18
C ARG A 170 39.21 -25.13 -35.56
N ARG A 171 38.41 -25.05 -36.63
CA ARG A 171 38.94 -25.09 -38.01
C ARG A 171 39.68 -23.79 -38.33
N GLY A 172 40.99 -23.82 -38.18
CA GLY A 172 41.89 -22.77 -38.67
C GLY A 172 41.91 -22.67 -40.20
N ASN A 173 42.19 -21.48 -40.72
CA ASN A 173 42.23 -21.17 -42.15
C ASN A 173 43.27 -21.97 -42.95
N LEU A 174 42.80 -22.62 -44.02
CA LEU A 174 43.49 -22.94 -45.29
C LEU A 174 42.36 -23.24 -46.31
N GLY A 175 42.40 -22.85 -47.58
CA GLY A 175 43.36 -22.06 -48.37
C GLY A 175 42.87 -22.01 -49.84
N GLU A 176 43.45 -21.13 -50.66
CA GLU A 176 43.33 -21.11 -52.14
C GLU A 176 41.92 -21.24 -52.76
N SER A 177 41.30 -20.10 -53.09
CA SER A 177 40.30 -20.07 -54.17
C SER A 177 40.99 -20.33 -55.51
N ARG A 178 40.82 -21.53 -56.07
CA ARG A 178 41.14 -21.82 -57.47
C ARG A 178 39.86 -21.94 -58.30
N THR A 179 39.84 -21.16 -59.37
CA THR A 179 38.86 -21.15 -60.45
C THR A 179 38.73 -22.48 -61.20
N VAL A 180 37.65 -22.60 -61.99
CA VAL A 180 37.22 -23.63 -62.98
C VAL A 180 36.02 -24.42 -62.45
N GLY A 181 34.90 -24.58 -63.18
CA GLY A 181 34.52 -24.05 -64.50
C GLY A 181 33.51 -24.97 -65.20
N GLY A 182 32.45 -24.40 -65.79
CA GLY A 182 31.37 -25.15 -66.45
C GLY A 182 30.21 -25.53 -65.51
N ALA A 183 28.96 -25.67 -65.97
CA ALA A 183 28.43 -25.42 -67.30
C ALA A 183 26.93 -24.99 -67.25
N THR A 184 26.45 -24.42 -68.35
CA THR A 184 25.12 -23.81 -68.53
C THR A 184 23.99 -24.81 -68.79
N ALA A 185 22.82 -24.61 -68.17
CA ALA A 185 21.47 -24.74 -68.74
C ALA A 185 20.41 -24.41 -67.66
N ALA A 186 19.18 -23.93 -67.88
CA ALA A 186 18.50 -23.15 -68.92
C ALA A 186 16.98 -23.28 -68.59
N GLY A 187 16.23 -22.17 -68.55
CA GLY A 187 14.78 -22.16 -68.23
C GLY A 187 14.48 -22.32 -66.73
N GLY A 188 13.32 -21.89 -66.21
CA GLY A 188 12.16 -21.26 -66.84
C GLY A 188 11.04 -21.10 -65.79
N ALA A 189 10.16 -20.11 -65.96
CA ALA A 189 9.14 -19.75 -64.96
C ALA A 189 8.06 -20.84 -64.70
N GLY A 190 7.42 -20.80 -63.53
CA GLY A 190 6.10 -21.40 -63.32
C GLY A 190 5.88 -22.03 -61.93
N ALA A 191 4.82 -21.62 -61.24
CA ALA A 191 4.34 -22.25 -60.01
C ALA A 191 3.34 -23.39 -60.31
N VAL A 192 3.22 -24.38 -59.41
CA VAL A 192 1.93 -25.01 -59.00
C VAL A 192 2.13 -25.82 -57.70
N ALA A 193 1.02 -26.23 -57.08
CA ALA A 193 0.94 -26.70 -55.70
C ALA A 193 0.75 -28.22 -55.52
N ALA A 194 0.74 -28.61 -54.24
CA ALA A 194 -0.05 -29.68 -53.61
C ALA A 194 0.45 -31.15 -53.59
N GLY A 195 0.28 -31.74 -52.39
CA GLY A 195 0.31 -33.19 -52.10
C GLY A 195 1.71 -33.81 -51.92
N SER A 196 1.89 -34.85 -51.10
CA SER A 196 1.00 -35.50 -50.11
C SER A 196 1.76 -36.66 -49.42
N VAL A 197 1.56 -36.81 -48.10
CA VAL A 197 1.44 -38.07 -47.29
C VAL A 197 2.43 -39.24 -47.49
N PHE A 198 2.60 -40.00 -46.40
CA PHE A 198 3.25 -41.33 -46.19
C PHE A 198 4.67 -41.26 -45.61
N LEU A 199 5.07 -42.10 -44.65
CA LEU A 199 4.44 -42.86 -43.56
C LEU A 199 5.65 -43.44 -42.78
N ASP A 200 5.61 -43.34 -41.46
CA ASP A 200 5.94 -44.37 -40.45
C ASP A 200 6.96 -45.49 -40.77
N ASN A 201 7.93 -45.71 -39.87
CA ASN A 201 8.38 -47.06 -39.54
C ASN A 201 8.84 -47.17 -38.08
N ARG A 202 8.10 -47.93 -37.27
CA ARG A 202 8.49 -48.41 -35.94
C ARG A 202 9.46 -49.60 -36.01
N ASN A 203 10.19 -49.81 -34.93
CA ASN A 203 10.35 -51.08 -34.20
C ASN A 203 10.95 -50.70 -32.81
N ASP A 204 10.35 -51.04 -31.67
CA ASP A 204 10.14 -52.38 -31.06
C ASP A 204 11.46 -52.95 -30.49
N ALA A 205 11.55 -53.50 -29.26
CA ALA A 205 10.54 -53.71 -28.20
C ALA A 205 11.21 -54.06 -26.83
N ASN A 206 10.38 -54.52 -25.86
CA ASN A 206 10.62 -55.13 -24.54
C ASN A 206 10.91 -54.20 -23.34
N GLU A 207 10.15 -54.22 -22.22
CA GLU A 207 9.57 -55.32 -21.37
C GLU A 207 10.67 -56.13 -20.63
N GLU A 208 10.55 -56.65 -19.39
CA GLU A 208 9.49 -56.96 -18.40
C GLU A 208 10.05 -56.76 -16.94
N SER A 209 9.34 -56.83 -15.80
CA SER A 209 7.93 -56.57 -15.39
C SER A 209 7.79 -56.69 -13.84
N GLY A 210 6.71 -56.15 -13.23
CA GLY A 210 6.26 -56.44 -11.85
C GLY A 210 7.00 -55.77 -10.66
N SER A 211 6.44 -55.67 -9.46
CA SER A 211 5.08 -56.01 -8.98
C SER A 211 4.69 -55.23 -7.70
N GLU A 212 3.40 -55.31 -7.35
CA GLU A 212 2.71 -54.74 -6.18
C GLU A 212 3.36 -55.04 -4.81
N ASP A 213 3.14 -54.18 -3.81
CA ASP A 213 2.48 -54.61 -2.56
C ASP A 213 1.89 -53.45 -1.73
N THR A 214 1.20 -53.76 -0.62
CA THR A 214 0.10 -52.95 -0.06
C THR A 214 0.18 -52.57 1.43
N ALA A 215 -0.61 -51.55 1.80
CA ALA A 215 -1.24 -51.30 3.11
C ALA A 215 -0.40 -50.79 4.31
N GLY A 216 -1.13 -50.15 5.25
CA GLY A 216 -0.66 -49.85 6.62
C GLY A 216 -0.58 -48.35 6.94
N GLY A 217 -1.48 -47.86 7.80
CA GLY A 217 -1.34 -46.56 8.44
C GLY A 217 -1.63 -46.69 9.94
N GLU A 218 -1.02 -45.85 10.78
CA GLU A 218 -1.30 -45.79 12.21
C GLU A 218 -0.81 -44.46 12.85
N THR A 219 -1.66 -43.89 13.71
CA THR A 219 -1.38 -43.01 14.86
C THR A 219 -2.18 -43.61 16.02
N PRO A 220 -1.83 -43.48 17.33
CA PRO A 220 -1.31 -42.26 17.99
C PRO A 220 -0.31 -42.53 19.17
N GLY A 221 -0.08 -41.54 20.05
CA GLY A 221 0.27 -41.82 21.46
C GLY A 221 1.38 -40.97 22.10
N ASP A 222 0.96 -39.95 22.87
CA ASP A 222 1.39 -39.58 24.24
C ASP A 222 2.85 -39.75 24.73
N GLY A 223 3.35 -38.73 25.47
CA GLY A 223 4.02 -39.01 26.75
C GLY A 223 5.33 -38.30 27.10
N ASP A 224 5.19 -37.35 28.03
CA ASP A 224 6.05 -37.14 29.23
C ASP A 224 7.08 -35.98 29.25
N ALA A 225 7.32 -35.50 30.47
CA ALA A 225 7.84 -34.18 30.83
C ALA A 225 9.32 -34.18 31.28
N SER A 226 9.93 -32.98 31.35
CA SER A 226 10.75 -32.59 32.52
C SER A 226 11.05 -31.08 32.55
N ALA A 227 11.24 -30.59 33.77
CA ALA A 227 11.23 -29.22 34.27
C ALA A 227 12.48 -28.33 34.04
N GLY A 228 12.33 -27.04 34.37
CA GLY A 228 13.38 -26.03 34.60
C GLY A 228 13.10 -24.71 33.85
N ASP A 229 12.82 -23.52 34.38
CA ASP A 229 12.78 -22.83 35.71
C ASP A 229 13.47 -21.44 35.55
N GLY A 230 12.98 -20.40 36.25
CA GLY A 230 13.39 -18.98 36.15
C GLY A 230 12.68 -18.23 35.00
N GLY A 231 11.79 -17.24 35.24
CA GLY A 231 11.99 -16.00 36.00
C GLY A 231 12.36 -14.87 35.00
N THR A 232 11.65 -13.74 34.85
CA THR A 232 10.86 -12.95 35.81
C THR A 232 9.79 -12.13 35.08
N SER A 233 8.58 -12.01 35.63
CA SER A 233 7.55 -11.06 35.18
C SER A 233 7.47 -9.87 36.14
N THR A 234 7.44 -8.65 35.61
CA THR A 234 6.98 -7.46 36.33
C THR A 234 5.50 -7.29 36.06
N ASP A 235 4.70 -7.46 37.11
CA ASP A 235 3.24 -7.29 37.10
C ASP A 235 2.96 -6.00 37.89
N ASP A 236 2.64 -4.92 37.19
CA ASP A 236 2.28 -3.64 37.79
C ASP A 236 0.77 -3.67 38.11
N GLY A 237 0.44 -3.94 39.37
CA GLY A 237 -0.93 -4.20 39.82
C GLY A 237 -1.85 -2.97 39.85
N ASP A 238 -3.13 -3.19 39.55
CA ASP A 238 -4.22 -2.22 39.70
C ASP A 238 -4.38 -1.75 41.17
N PRO A 239 -4.85 -0.50 41.40
CA PRO A 239 -5.13 0.03 42.73
C PRO A 239 -6.35 -0.65 43.38
N PRO A 240 -6.40 -0.74 44.73
CA PRO A 240 -7.47 -1.45 45.45
C PRO A 240 -8.83 -0.74 45.36
N ASN A 241 -9.90 -1.54 45.25
CA ASN A 241 -11.29 -1.08 45.13
C ASN A 241 -11.98 -1.04 46.52
N CYS A 242 -12.22 0.15 47.06
CA CYS A 242 -12.72 0.38 48.42
C CYS A 242 -14.25 0.25 48.58
N GLN A 243 -14.91 -0.77 47.99
CA GLN A 243 -16.38 -0.90 48.00
C GLN A 243 -16.95 -2.27 48.41
N GLU A 244 -16.15 -3.18 48.98
CA GLU A 244 -16.67 -4.43 49.58
C GLU A 244 -16.39 -4.51 51.10
N PRO A 245 -17.25 -5.18 51.90
CA PRO A 245 -17.11 -5.23 53.36
C PRO A 245 -16.04 -6.25 53.78
N LEU A 246 -15.05 -5.81 54.54
CA LEU A 246 -14.01 -6.68 55.09
C LEU A 246 -14.57 -7.57 56.23
N GLU A 247 -14.15 -8.84 56.26
CA GLU A 247 -14.52 -9.78 57.34
C GLU A 247 -13.71 -9.53 58.64
N GLU A 248 -14.20 -10.05 59.77
CA GLU A 248 -13.65 -9.79 61.10
C GLU A 248 -12.21 -10.33 61.29
N GLY A 249 -11.20 -9.45 61.39
CA GLY A 249 -9.89 -9.85 61.93
C GLY A 249 -8.66 -8.99 61.67
N GLU A 250 -8.67 -8.06 60.71
CA GLU A 250 -7.47 -7.29 60.32
C GLU A 250 -7.50 -5.84 60.82
N GLU A 251 -6.43 -5.42 61.53
CA GLU A 251 -6.18 -4.00 61.85
C GLU A 251 -5.43 -3.34 60.69
N LEU A 252 -6.02 -2.30 60.09
CA LEU A 252 -5.39 -1.44 59.08
C LEU A 252 -4.21 -0.66 59.69
N THR A 253 -3.18 -0.40 58.89
CA THR A 253 -2.00 0.33 59.37
C THR A 253 -2.23 1.85 59.35
N ASP A 254 -1.54 2.59 60.23
CA ASP A 254 -1.63 4.06 60.35
C ASP A 254 -1.34 4.82 59.03
N THR A 255 -0.73 4.14 58.04
CA THR A 255 -0.44 4.71 56.71
C THR A 255 -1.65 4.68 55.77
N GLU A 256 -2.53 3.69 55.90
CA GLU A 256 -3.68 3.47 55.01
C GLU A 256 -4.88 4.36 55.37
N LEU A 257 -5.00 4.76 56.64
CA LEU A 257 -6.00 5.74 57.07
C LEU A 257 -5.74 7.14 56.52
N ALA A 258 -4.47 7.49 56.27
CA ALA A 258 -4.06 8.82 55.81
C ALA A 258 -4.38 9.10 54.33
N GLU A 259 -4.57 8.08 53.49
CA GLU A 259 -4.95 8.24 52.09
C GLU A 259 -6.48 8.31 51.88
N CYS A 260 -7.28 7.88 52.87
CA CYS A 260 -8.73 8.10 52.89
C CYS A 260 -9.11 9.53 53.33
N GLU A 261 -8.30 10.19 54.18
CA GLU A 261 -8.63 11.48 54.80
C GLU A 261 -8.42 12.71 53.87
N LEU A 262 -8.07 12.50 52.60
CA LEU A 262 -7.87 13.56 51.59
C LEU A 262 -9.01 13.67 50.55
N ALA A 263 -10.12 12.96 50.75
CA ALA A 263 -11.24 12.90 49.81
C ALA A 263 -12.52 13.66 50.26
N GLU A 264 -12.55 14.28 51.45
CA GLU A 264 -13.78 14.83 52.05
C GLU A 264 -13.81 16.37 52.29
N GLU A 265 -12.88 17.16 51.74
CA GLU A 265 -12.96 18.63 51.79
C GLU A 265 -13.10 19.30 50.40
N GLU A 266 -14.34 19.40 49.90
CA GLU A 266 -14.92 20.63 49.32
C GLU A 266 -16.45 20.48 49.23
N THR A 267 -17.18 20.94 50.26
CA THR A 267 -18.63 21.17 50.15
C THR A 267 -18.89 22.66 50.02
N PRO A 268 -19.48 23.15 48.90
CA PRO A 268 -19.83 24.56 48.78
C PRO A 268 -21.09 24.87 49.58
N GLU A 269 -21.05 25.97 50.36
CA GLU A 269 -22.17 26.47 51.15
C GLU A 269 -23.46 26.67 50.33
N VAL A 270 -24.58 26.23 50.88
CA VAL A 270 -25.92 26.47 50.32
C VAL A 270 -26.28 27.94 50.51
N VAL A 271 -26.27 28.70 49.41
CA VAL A 271 -26.79 30.07 49.38
C VAL A 271 -28.31 30.03 49.14
N ASP A 272 -29.08 30.49 50.13
CA ASP A 272 -30.53 30.67 50.00
C ASP A 272 -30.86 31.65 48.86
N VAL A 273 -31.50 31.15 47.80
CA VAL A 273 -32.09 31.95 46.73
C VAL A 273 -33.60 32.02 46.95
N PRO A 274 -34.22 33.21 47.04
CA PRO A 274 -35.65 33.32 47.31
C PRO A 274 -36.50 32.83 46.14
N GLU A 275 -37.62 32.18 46.45
CA GLU A 275 -38.59 31.69 45.47
C GLU A 275 -39.09 32.84 44.58
N THR A 276 -38.80 32.76 43.28
CA THR A 276 -39.45 33.60 42.25
C THR A 276 -40.49 32.77 41.51
N GLU A 277 -41.75 33.22 41.54
CA GLU A 277 -42.89 32.54 40.92
C GLU A 277 -42.66 32.23 39.44
N THR A 278 -43.11 31.04 39.02
CA THR A 278 -43.11 30.58 37.63
C THR A 278 -44.16 31.29 36.79
N PRO A 279 -43.80 31.99 35.70
CA PRO A 279 -44.72 32.35 34.62
C PRO A 279 -44.76 31.22 33.59
N ALA A 280 -45.95 30.97 33.02
CA ALA A 280 -46.17 29.91 32.04
C ALA A 280 -45.39 30.10 30.73
N GLU A 281 -45.13 28.99 30.04
CA GLU A 281 -44.43 28.92 28.75
C GLU A 281 -45.14 29.68 27.61
N PRO A 282 -44.36 30.16 26.63
CA PRO A 282 -44.86 30.37 25.27
C PRO A 282 -44.16 29.42 24.27
N VAL A 283 -44.64 28.18 24.17
CA VAL A 283 -44.28 27.25 23.06
C VAL A 283 -44.82 27.82 21.74
N SER A 284 -44.04 28.66 21.05
CA SER A 284 -44.42 29.24 19.74
C SER A 284 -43.25 29.80 18.90
N THR A 285 -42.00 29.70 19.35
CA THR A 285 -40.84 30.36 18.71
C THR A 285 -40.00 29.45 17.81
N ILE A 286 -40.15 28.13 17.87
CA ILE A 286 -39.33 27.19 17.06
C ILE A 286 -39.94 26.97 15.67
N GLU A 287 -41.25 26.71 15.56
CA GLU A 287 -41.93 26.57 14.25
C GLU A 287 -41.75 27.81 13.36
N LYS A 288 -41.64 29.00 13.99
CA LYS A 288 -41.45 30.27 13.30
C LYS A 288 -40.01 30.52 12.83
N ALA A 289 -39.04 29.73 13.29
CA ALA A 289 -37.68 29.74 12.77
C ALA A 289 -37.54 28.81 11.55
N GLU A 290 -38.22 27.66 11.57
CA GLU A 290 -38.24 26.73 10.43
C GLU A 290 -39.01 27.30 9.22
N GLU A 291 -40.17 27.94 9.41
CA GLU A 291 -40.88 28.62 8.29
C GLU A 291 -40.00 29.68 7.61
N VAL A 292 -39.21 30.43 8.37
CA VAL A 292 -38.32 31.47 7.81
C VAL A 292 -37.18 30.85 7.00
N PHE A 293 -36.57 29.76 7.48
CA PHE A 293 -35.52 29.05 6.75
C PHE A 293 -36.06 28.39 5.46
N VAL A 294 -37.22 27.75 5.53
CA VAL A 294 -37.89 27.15 4.35
C VAL A 294 -38.29 28.22 3.34
N SER A 295 -38.72 29.41 3.78
CA SER A 295 -39.02 30.53 2.87
C SER A 295 -37.79 31.09 2.14
N ALA A 296 -36.60 31.02 2.76
CA ALA A 296 -35.35 31.52 2.18
C ALA A 296 -34.74 30.58 1.13
N VAL A 297 -35.06 29.28 1.21
CA VAL A 297 -34.66 28.24 0.23
C VAL A 297 -35.78 27.98 -0.79
N GLY A 298 -36.77 28.87 -0.86
CA GLY A 298 -37.97 28.76 -1.71
C GLY A 298 -37.95 29.57 -3.01
N SER A 299 -36.80 30.11 -3.45
CA SER A 299 -36.67 30.80 -4.74
C SER A 299 -35.95 29.95 -5.78
N ASP A 300 -36.55 29.79 -6.96
CA ASP A 300 -35.93 29.10 -8.10
C ASP A 300 -34.56 29.69 -8.47
N GLU A 301 -34.37 30.99 -8.22
CA GLU A 301 -33.11 31.73 -8.38
C GLU A 301 -31.93 31.16 -7.56
N ALA A 302 -32.19 30.59 -6.37
CA ALA A 302 -31.15 30.00 -5.53
C ALA A 302 -30.70 28.63 -6.05
N LEU A 303 -31.63 27.83 -6.58
CA LEU A 303 -31.33 26.55 -7.22
C LEU A 303 -30.59 26.75 -8.55
N ASP A 304 -31.02 27.73 -9.36
CA ASP A 304 -30.30 28.11 -10.59
C ASP A 304 -28.88 28.59 -10.27
N ALA A 305 -28.67 29.38 -9.21
CA ALA A 305 -27.33 29.80 -8.79
C ALA A 305 -26.42 28.61 -8.42
N ILE A 306 -26.95 27.59 -7.72
CA ILE A 306 -26.22 26.38 -7.37
C ILE A 306 -25.91 25.54 -8.62
N VAL A 307 -26.86 25.38 -9.55
CA VAL A 307 -26.68 24.65 -10.81
C VAL A 307 -25.65 25.36 -11.71
N ILE A 308 -25.68 26.69 -11.77
CA ILE A 308 -24.68 27.50 -12.48
C ILE A 308 -23.29 27.33 -11.83
N ALA A 309 -23.19 27.38 -10.49
CA ALA A 309 -21.92 27.17 -9.79
C ALA A 309 -21.34 25.77 -10.04
N ALA A 310 -22.16 24.72 -9.95
CA ALA A 310 -21.77 23.35 -10.27
C ALA A 310 -21.34 23.20 -11.75
N GLY A 311 -22.04 23.86 -12.69
CA GLY A 311 -21.68 23.92 -14.10
C GLY A 311 -20.34 24.61 -14.35
N VAL A 312 -20.07 25.73 -13.68
CA VAL A 312 -18.79 26.44 -13.76
C VAL A 312 -17.65 25.57 -13.21
N ILE A 313 -17.85 24.88 -12.08
CA ILE A 313 -16.86 23.95 -11.51
C ILE A 313 -16.58 22.79 -12.49
N ALA A 314 -17.62 22.21 -13.10
CA ALA A 314 -17.47 21.14 -14.09
C ALA A 314 -16.71 21.61 -15.35
N ILE A 315 -16.95 22.84 -15.80
CA ILE A 315 -16.22 23.46 -16.93
C ILE A 315 -14.74 23.68 -16.56
N ILE A 316 -14.45 24.19 -15.34
CA ILE A 316 -13.08 24.38 -14.87
C ILE A 316 -12.35 23.03 -14.76
N ALA A 317 -13.00 21.99 -14.24
CA ALA A 317 -12.44 20.64 -14.18
C ALA A 317 -12.16 20.07 -15.58
N ALA A 318 -13.08 20.25 -16.55
CA ALA A 318 -12.87 19.84 -17.94
C ALA A 318 -11.71 20.59 -18.60
N ILE A 319 -11.58 21.90 -18.37
CA ILE A 319 -10.44 22.71 -18.82
C ILE A 319 -9.14 22.19 -18.20
N TYR A 320 -9.13 21.86 -16.91
CA TYR A 320 -7.96 21.33 -16.22
C TYR A 320 -7.51 19.97 -16.79
N ILE A 321 -8.46 19.07 -17.10
CA ILE A 321 -8.20 17.79 -17.77
C ILE A 321 -7.61 18.02 -19.18
N VAL A 322 -8.13 18.99 -19.94
CA VAL A 322 -7.61 19.34 -21.28
C VAL A 322 -6.19 19.92 -21.17
N ILE A 323 -5.93 20.82 -20.22
CA ILE A 323 -4.59 21.39 -19.99
C ILE A 323 -3.60 20.27 -19.59
N ALA A 324 -3.96 19.41 -18.63
CA ALA A 324 -3.13 18.28 -18.23
C ALA A 324 -2.82 17.35 -19.42
N ARG A 325 -3.80 17.11 -20.31
CA ARG A 325 -3.62 16.29 -21.52
C ARG A 325 -2.75 16.98 -22.58
N VAL A 326 -2.86 18.30 -22.71
CA VAL A 326 -2.03 19.11 -23.63
C VAL A 326 -0.59 19.18 -23.13
N ASP A 327 -0.36 19.35 -21.83
CA ASP A 327 0.99 19.36 -21.25
C ASP A 327 1.64 17.97 -21.33
N ASP A 328 0.89 16.89 -21.07
CA ASP A 328 1.34 15.50 -21.28
C ASP A 328 1.75 15.26 -22.75
N TRP A 329 0.94 15.71 -23.72
CA TRP A 329 1.27 15.64 -25.15
C TRP A 329 2.49 16.49 -25.53
N ARG A 330 2.62 17.68 -24.94
CA ARG A 330 3.70 18.63 -25.24
C ARG A 330 5.04 18.19 -24.65
N ASN A 331 5.01 17.49 -23.52
CA ASN A 331 6.18 16.85 -22.90
C ASN A 331 6.57 15.55 -23.62
N HIS A 332 5.64 14.80 -24.22
CA HIS A 332 5.93 13.65 -25.09
C HIS A 332 6.55 14.00 -26.45
N LYS A 333 6.69 15.29 -26.79
CA LYS A 333 7.14 15.77 -28.11
C LYS A 333 8.47 16.52 -28.08
N ARG A 334 9.24 16.35 -27.01
CA ARG A 334 10.62 16.85 -26.80
C ARG A 334 11.54 15.68 -26.50
#